data_AF-A0A936ISB2-F1
#
_entry.id   AF-A0A936ISB2-F1
#
_cell.length_a   1.000
_cell.length_b   1.000
_cell.length_c   1.000
_cell.angle_alpha   90.00
_cell.angle_beta   90.00
_cell.angle_gamma   90.00
#
_symmetry.space_group_name_H-M   'P 1'
#
loop_
_entity.id
_entity.type
_entity.pdbx_description
1 polymer ?
#
loop_
_entity_poly.entity_id
_entity_poly.type
_entity_poly.pdbx_seq_one_letter_code
_entity_poly.pdbx_strand_id
1 'polypeptide(L)'
;RAPTGRAGLFQRCDGGVFCELGQGCVDFPAVLRWLKGNGYAGYTLVEQDVLPGMGSPKESARRNREYLRSIETNYITVVAEGAA
;
A
#
# COMPACT_ATOMS: atom_id res chain seq x y z
N ARG A 1 -0.98 0.48 31.28
CA ARG A 1 -1.32 -0.69 30.45
C ARG A 1 -1.95 -0.16 29.17
N ALA A 2 -1.46 -0.54 27.98
CA ALA A 2 -2.11 -0.10 26.74
C ALA A 2 -3.58 -0.60 26.73
N PRO A 3 -4.54 0.22 26.28
CA PRO A 3 -5.93 -0.22 26.20
C PRO A 3 -6.05 -1.40 25.24
N THR A 4 -6.89 -2.35 25.61
CA THR A 4 -7.15 -3.60 24.87
C THR A 4 -8.58 -3.60 24.34
N GLY A 5 -8.81 -4.27 23.20
CA GLY A 5 -10.11 -4.28 22.53
C GLY A 5 -10.32 -3.07 21.61
N ARG A 6 -11.57 -2.83 21.20
CA ARG A 6 -11.93 -1.82 20.17
C ARG A 6 -11.37 -0.42 20.46
N ALA A 7 -11.44 0.05 21.70
CA ALA A 7 -10.90 1.35 22.09
C ALA A 7 -9.37 1.44 21.96
N GLY A 8 -8.67 0.33 22.21
CA GLY A 8 -7.22 0.23 22.03
C GLY A 8 -6.77 0.24 20.57
N LEU A 9 -7.60 -0.30 19.66
CA LEU A 9 -7.38 -0.20 18.22
C LEU A 9 -7.45 1.26 17.78
N PHE A 10 -8.55 1.97 18.06
CA PHE A 10 -8.72 3.38 17.68
C PHE A 10 -7.56 4.27 18.17
N GLN A 11 -7.12 4.09 19.41
CA GLN A 11 -6.03 4.89 19.96
C GLN A 11 -4.66 4.60 19.31
N ARG A 12 -4.43 3.36 18.84
CA ARG A 12 -3.24 3.01 18.06
C ARG A 12 -3.32 3.56 16.64
N CYS A 13 -4.52 3.66 16.09
CA CYS A 13 -4.74 4.25 14.78
C CYS A 13 -4.49 5.76 14.77
N ASP A 14 -4.86 6.48 15.84
CA ASP A 14 -4.44 7.87 16.07
C ASP A 14 -2.90 8.00 16.14
N GLY A 15 -2.21 6.94 16.58
CA GLY A 15 -0.75 6.85 16.58
C GLY A 15 -0.12 6.44 15.24
N GLY A 16 -0.88 6.42 14.14
CA GLY A 16 -0.35 6.13 12.80
C GLY A 16 -0.31 4.65 12.42
N VAL A 17 -1.04 3.77 13.11
CA VAL A 17 -1.14 2.34 12.71
C VAL A 17 -1.78 2.17 11.34
N PHE A 18 -2.73 3.03 10.97
CA PHE A 18 -3.23 3.13 9.59
C PHE A 18 -2.68 4.39 8.95
N CYS A 19 -1.71 4.22 8.06
CA CYS A 19 -1.11 5.30 7.31
C CYS A 19 -1.32 5.08 5.80
N GLU A 20 -1.09 6.13 5.03
CA GLU A 20 -1.08 6.02 3.57
C GLU A 20 0.03 5.08 3.09
N LEU A 21 -0.17 4.49 1.91
CA LEU A 21 0.82 3.60 1.32
C LEU A 21 2.15 4.34 1.10
N GLY A 22 3.25 3.67 1.43
CA GLY A 22 4.59 4.25 1.36
C GLY A 22 4.97 5.18 2.51
N GLN A 23 4.06 5.48 3.45
CA GLN A 23 4.35 6.25 4.67
C GLN A 23 4.54 5.36 5.91
N GLY A 24 4.39 4.04 5.75
CA GLY A 24 4.58 3.05 6.80
C GLY A 24 5.90 2.30 6.70
N CYS A 25 5.99 1.17 7.39
CA CYS A 25 7.19 0.32 7.40
C CYS A 25 7.18 -0.83 6.37
N VAL A 26 6.13 -0.93 5.54
CA VAL A 26 6.00 -2.01 4.56
C VAL A 26 6.75 -1.66 3.27
N ASP A 27 7.68 -2.51 2.86
CA ASP A 27 8.39 -2.41 1.58
C ASP A 27 7.57 -3.07 0.46
N PHE A 28 6.58 -2.34 -0.08
CA PHE A 28 5.77 -2.81 -1.21
C PHE A 28 6.59 -3.15 -2.46
N PRO A 29 7.61 -2.35 -2.87
CA PRO A 29 8.50 -2.74 -3.97
C PRO A 29 9.15 -4.12 -3.79
N ALA A 30 9.64 -4.45 -2.60
CA ALA A 30 10.22 -5.78 -2.34
C ALA A 30 9.18 -6.90 -2.46
N VAL A 31 7.96 -6.68 -1.96
CA VAL A 31 6.85 -7.64 -2.12
C VAL A 31 6.56 -7.89 -3.61
N LEU A 32 6.47 -6.83 -4.43
CA LEU A 32 6.24 -6.95 -5.87
C LEU A 32 7.36 -7.72 -6.58
N ARG A 33 8.63 -7.41 -6.27
CA ARG A 33 9.78 -8.15 -6.84
C ARG A 33 9.73 -9.63 -6.45
N TRP A 34 9.38 -9.92 -5.19
CA TRP A 34 9.25 -11.30 -4.72
C TRP A 34 8.13 -12.05 -5.44
N LEU A 35 6.94 -11.44 -5.58
CA LEU A 35 5.82 -12.05 -6.30
C LEU A 35 6.18 -12.35 -7.76
N LYS A 36 6.84 -11.40 -8.45
CA LYS A 36 7.35 -11.59 -9.81
C LYS A 36 8.35 -12.75 -9.88
N GLY A 37 9.35 -12.76 -9.00
CA GLY A 37 10.38 -13.80 -8.96
C GLY A 37 9.83 -15.21 -8.69
N ASN A 38 8.67 -15.31 -8.06
CA ASN A 38 7.98 -16.57 -7.81
C ASN A 38 6.91 -16.90 -8.86
N GLY A 39 6.83 -16.14 -9.96
CA GLY A 39 5.90 -16.42 -11.05
C GLY A 39 4.42 -16.27 -10.69
N TYR A 40 4.11 -15.43 -9.70
CA TYR A 40 2.72 -15.08 -9.41
C TYR A 40 2.07 -14.43 -10.65
N ALA A 41 0.79 -14.71 -10.89
CA ALA A 41 0.06 -14.19 -12.05
C ALA A 41 -1.38 -13.78 -11.73
N GLY A 42 -1.71 -13.68 -10.43
CA GLY A 42 -3.03 -13.29 -9.95
C GLY A 42 -3.17 -11.79 -9.68
N TYR A 43 -4.31 -11.41 -9.11
CA TYR A 43 -4.57 -10.03 -8.71
C TYR A 43 -3.91 -9.70 -7.38
N THR A 44 -3.25 -8.55 -7.33
CA THR A 44 -2.84 -7.93 -6.06
C THR A 44 -3.81 -6.81 -5.72
N LEU A 45 -4.42 -6.88 -4.54
CA LEU A 45 -5.32 -5.86 -4.02
C LEU A 45 -4.66 -5.16 -2.84
N VAL A 46 -4.80 -3.83 -2.79
CA VAL A 46 -4.40 -3.05 -1.63
C VAL A 46 -5.62 -2.40 -1.00
N GLU A 47 -5.76 -2.61 0.30
CA GLU A 47 -6.81 -2.05 1.14
C GLU A 47 -6.19 -1.08 2.13
N GLN A 48 -6.79 0.10 2.28
CA GLN A 48 -6.46 1.03 3.35
C GLN A 48 -7.72 1.28 4.16
N ASP A 49 -7.67 0.95 5.44
CA ASP A 49 -8.67 1.37 6.40
C ASP A 49 -8.58 2.88 6.63
N VAL A 50 -9.72 3.57 6.49
CA VAL A 50 -9.85 5.00 6.78
C VAL A 50 -10.76 5.15 7.98
N LEU A 51 -10.23 5.73 9.06
CA LEU A 51 -11.02 6.04 10.26
C LEU A 51 -11.60 7.45 10.22
N PRO A 52 -12.65 7.74 11.02
CA PRO A 52 -13.15 9.10 11.17
C PRO A 52 -12.02 10.08 11.51
N GLY A 53 -11.90 11.16 10.74
CA GLY A 53 -10.86 12.18 10.92
C GLY A 53 -9.62 12.03 10.03
N MET A 54 -9.45 10.93 9.29
CA MET A 54 -8.26 10.68 8.45
C MET A 54 -8.39 11.19 7.00
N GLY A 55 -9.33 12.11 6.74
CA GLY A 55 -9.60 12.66 5.41
C GLY A 55 -10.69 11.91 4.64
N SER A 56 -10.82 12.22 3.34
CA SER A 56 -11.87 11.63 2.51
C SER A 56 -11.43 10.29 1.89
N PRO A 57 -12.33 9.30 1.77
CA PRO A 57 -12.01 8.02 1.13
C PRO A 57 -11.53 8.18 -0.32
N LYS A 58 -12.13 9.11 -1.06
CA LYS A 58 -11.75 9.39 -2.46
C LYS A 58 -10.31 9.86 -2.59
N GLU A 59 -9.88 10.79 -1.74
CA GLU A 59 -8.53 11.33 -1.80
C GLU A 59 -7.49 10.31 -1.35
N SER A 60 -7.83 9.47 -0.36
CA SER A 60 -6.98 8.33 0.05
C SER A 60 -6.81 7.33 -1.09
N ALA A 61 -7.90 6.96 -1.76
CA ALA A 61 -7.85 6.07 -2.93
C ALA A 61 -7.04 6.65 -4.09
N ARG A 62 -7.13 7.97 -4.34
CA ARG A 62 -6.32 8.66 -5.35
C ARG A 62 -4.83 8.55 -5.03
N ARG A 63 -4.40 8.89 -3.82
CA ARG A 63 -3.00 8.82 -3.40
C ARG A 63 -2.46 7.39 -3.40
N ASN A 64 -3.26 6.42 -2.96
CA ASN A 64 -2.89 5.01 -3.04
C ASN A 64 -2.65 4.56 -4.49
N ARG A 65 -3.50 4.98 -5.42
CA ARG A 65 -3.33 4.67 -6.84
C ARG A 65 -2.09 5.32 -7.45
N GLU A 66 -1.76 6.54 -7.04
CA GLU A 66 -0.54 7.24 -7.45
C GLU A 66 0.71 6.53 -6.92
N TYR A 67 0.71 6.12 -5.66
CA TYR A 67 1.78 5.33 -5.07
C TYR A 67 1.96 3.98 -5.77
N LEU A 68 0.86 3.24 -6.01
CA LEU A 68 0.92 1.96 -6.71
C LEU A 68 1.51 2.07 -8.11
N ARG A 69 1.15 3.13 -8.86
CA ARG A 69 1.72 3.41 -10.19
C ARG A 69 3.23 3.67 -10.14
N SER A 70 3.73 4.35 -9.10
CA SER A 70 5.16 4.64 -9.01
C SER A 70 6.01 3.40 -8.75
N ILE A 71 5.42 2.32 -8.23
CA ILE A 71 6.12 1.09 -7.89
C ILE A 71 5.79 -0.10 -8.80
N GLU A 72 4.82 0.03 -9.73
CA GLU A 72 4.34 -1.10 -10.55
C GLU A 72 5.43 -1.74 -11.43
N THR A 73 6.44 -0.96 -11.82
CA THR A 73 7.64 -1.41 -12.56
C THR A 73 8.48 -2.44 -11.80
N ASN A 74 8.29 -2.60 -10.49
CA ASN A 74 8.88 -3.69 -9.73
C ASN A 74 8.26 -5.06 -10.05
N TYR A 75 7.08 -5.07 -10.68
CA TYR A 75 6.38 -6.26 -11.12
C TYR A 75 6.39 -6.41 -12.64
N ILE A 76 6.05 -5.34 -13.36
CA ILE A 76 6.03 -5.37 -14.84
C ILE A 76 7.45 -5.21 -15.39
N THR A 77 7.79 -5.95 -16.44
CA THR A 77 8.97 -5.62 -17.24
C THR A 77 8.55 -4.55 -18.24
N VAL A 78 9.11 -3.34 -18.14
CA VAL A 78 8.97 -2.36 -19.21
C VAL A 78 9.85 -2.84 -20.34
N VAL A 79 9.24 -3.40 -21.39
CA VAL A 79 9.94 -3.56 -22.67
C VAL A 79 10.13 -2.16 -23.23
N ALA A 80 11.37 -1.68 -23.25
CA ALA A 80 11.70 -0.48 -24.00
C ALA A 80 11.47 -0.81 -25.49
N GLU A 81 10.49 -0.16 -26.12
CA GLU A 81 10.38 -0.19 -27.57
C GLU A 81 11.63 0.46 -28.17
N GLY A 82 12.33 -0.27 -29.04
CA GLY A 82 13.37 0.29 -29.93
C GLY A 82 14.80 0.16 -29.44
N ALA A 83 15.36 -1.05 -29.53
CA ALA A 83 16.78 -1.25 -29.81
C ALA A 83 16.88 -2.20 -31.02
N ALA A 84 16.68 -1.65 -32.21
CA ALA A 84 17.01 -2.26 -33.49
C ALA A 84 17.65 -1.18 -34.37
#